data_AF-A0A947PCB2-F1
#
_entry.id   AF-A0A947PCB2-F1
#
_cell.length_a   1.000
_cell.length_b   1.000
_cell.length_c   1.000
_cell.angle_alpha   90.00
_cell.angle_beta   90.00
_cell.angle_gamma   90.00
#
_symmetry.space_group_name_H-M   'P 1'
#
loop_
_entity.id
_entity.type
_entity.pdbx_description
1 polymer ?
#
loop_
_entity_poly.entity_id
_entity_poly.type
_entity_poly.pdbx_seq_one_letter_code
_entity_poly.pdbx_strand_id
1 'polypeptide(L)'
;MKFPETPNFTGFFAPSGVEADVRNLPVLDGAIPVNLDGSFYRVAPDPQFPPIAGDDIWFNGDGMVTRFRFRNGEVSLQQRWARTDKFRLERDAGKALFGAYRNPLTDHESVKGEVRGTANTNVILHAGKLLALKEDSPPVWMDPETLETIDPRYDFGGKMTSETFTAHPKIDPRTGEMLAFGYAAKGLCTRDMVFYVISPEGEITKEVWFEIPYYCMMHDFGFTEDYVVFHVVPIVGSWERLEAGLPHFGFDRGKPVHLGVLPRNGTADDIRWFSAPTCFASHVMNAHNEGTKVHFDVPMAAGNMFPFFPDTEGLPFEPHNAAARMTRWTVDMRDNGDDIAMTKIADLVGEFPRVDDRFAGRKNRWGWQLVQDLSKPVDLPGGRSASGMMMNTLGRIDMETGETDTYWVGPTSSLQEPAFVPRPGSTEEGDGYMVVIENRLAEMASRLLLFDAMKLAQGPIATVGLPFRIRQGLHGNWAAAD
;
A
#
# COMPACT_ATOMS: atom_id res chain seq x y z
N MET A 1 -6.21 -30.13 -4.30
CA MET A 1 -5.70 -29.14 -3.33
C MET A 1 -6.89 -28.60 -2.56
N LYS A 2 -6.91 -28.67 -1.21
CA LYS A 2 -8.04 -28.22 -0.39
C LYS A 2 -7.56 -27.09 0.51
N PHE A 3 -8.13 -25.90 0.35
CA PHE A 3 -7.85 -24.77 1.22
C PHE A 3 -8.62 -24.88 2.56
N PRO A 4 -8.16 -24.19 3.61
CA PRO A 4 -8.88 -24.14 4.88
C PRO A 4 -10.27 -23.55 4.74
N GLU A 5 -11.21 -24.04 5.54
CA GLU A 5 -12.56 -23.47 5.67
C GLU A 5 -12.56 -22.32 6.70
N THR A 6 -11.57 -21.44 6.62
CA THR A 6 -11.46 -20.25 7.48
C THR A 6 -11.85 -19.01 6.67
N PRO A 7 -12.24 -17.90 7.33
CA PRO A 7 -12.77 -16.78 6.58
C PRO A 7 -11.70 -16.06 5.71
N ASN A 8 -10.40 -16.36 5.85
CA ASN A 8 -9.32 -15.85 4.97
C ASN A 8 -9.22 -16.60 3.63
N PHE A 9 -9.90 -17.74 3.48
CA PHE A 9 -9.84 -18.61 2.30
C PHE A 9 -11.23 -18.99 1.76
N THR A 10 -12.29 -18.37 2.28
CA THR A 10 -13.69 -18.62 1.89
C THR A 10 -14.40 -17.31 1.53
N GLY A 11 -15.61 -17.41 0.97
CA GLY A 11 -16.38 -16.24 0.53
C GLY A 11 -15.59 -15.37 -0.47
N PHE A 12 -15.67 -14.05 -0.32
CA PHE A 12 -14.94 -13.11 -1.19
C PHE A 12 -13.40 -13.22 -1.08
N PHE A 13 -12.89 -13.86 -0.03
CA PHE A 13 -11.47 -14.17 0.15
C PHE A 13 -11.11 -15.59 -0.31
N ALA A 14 -11.99 -16.29 -1.03
CA ALA A 14 -11.63 -17.56 -1.67
C ALA A 14 -10.46 -17.36 -2.67
N PRO A 15 -9.44 -18.24 -2.67
CA PRO A 15 -8.35 -18.22 -3.65
C PRO A 15 -8.89 -18.11 -5.07
N SER A 16 -8.22 -17.33 -5.94
CA SER A 16 -8.61 -17.20 -7.34
C SER A 16 -7.70 -18.06 -8.21
N GLY A 17 -6.40 -17.79 -8.20
CA GLY A 17 -5.40 -18.53 -8.94
C GLY A 17 -5.44 -18.34 -10.45
N VAL A 18 -6.19 -17.34 -10.93
CA VAL A 18 -6.43 -17.10 -12.36
C VAL A 18 -5.37 -16.17 -12.93
N GLU A 19 -4.59 -16.64 -13.90
CA GLU A 19 -3.87 -15.79 -14.86
C GLU A 19 -4.73 -15.66 -16.13
N ALA A 20 -4.87 -14.45 -16.68
CA ALA A 20 -5.78 -14.21 -17.81
C ALA A 20 -5.36 -13.04 -18.69
N ASP A 21 -5.89 -13.03 -19.92
CA ASP A 21 -5.83 -11.94 -20.88
C ASP A 21 -7.22 -11.73 -21.45
N VAL A 22 -7.72 -10.50 -21.36
CA VAL A 22 -9.07 -10.15 -21.79
C VAL A 22 -8.98 -8.84 -22.54
N ARG A 23 -9.28 -8.88 -23.84
CA ARG A 23 -9.35 -7.68 -24.67
C ARG A 23 -10.76 -7.11 -24.64
N ASN A 24 -10.86 -5.79 -24.75
CA ASN A 24 -12.10 -5.06 -24.97
C ASN A 24 -13.18 -5.42 -23.93
N LEU A 25 -12.86 -5.18 -22.65
CA LEU A 25 -13.80 -5.37 -21.56
C LEU A 25 -15.10 -4.58 -21.82
N PRO A 26 -16.27 -5.15 -21.51
CA PRO A 26 -17.54 -4.48 -21.78
C PRO A 26 -17.71 -3.25 -20.89
N VAL A 27 -18.01 -2.11 -21.50
CA VAL A 27 -18.51 -0.93 -20.79
C VAL A 27 -20.00 -1.17 -20.50
N LEU A 28 -20.33 -1.32 -19.22
CA LEU A 28 -21.68 -1.60 -18.74
C LEU A 28 -22.53 -0.34 -18.66
N ASP A 29 -21.89 0.80 -18.37
CA ASP A 29 -22.51 2.11 -18.27
C ASP A 29 -21.47 3.21 -18.51
N GLY A 30 -21.91 4.35 -19.04
CA GLY A 30 -21.06 5.51 -19.32
C GLY A 30 -20.09 5.32 -20.49
N ALA A 31 -18.97 6.06 -20.49
CA ALA A 31 -17.97 6.01 -21.56
C ALA A 31 -16.55 6.30 -21.05
N ILE A 32 -15.58 5.51 -21.52
CA ILE A 32 -14.16 5.75 -21.23
C ILE A 32 -13.66 6.90 -22.11
N PRO A 33 -12.96 7.91 -21.56
CA PRO A 33 -12.36 8.98 -22.36
C PRO A 33 -11.42 8.45 -23.44
N VAL A 34 -11.69 8.82 -24.71
CA VAL A 34 -10.95 8.29 -25.87
C VAL A 34 -9.47 8.66 -25.90
N ASN A 35 -9.12 9.77 -25.26
CA ASN A 35 -7.75 10.29 -25.17
C ASN A 35 -6.97 9.72 -23.97
N LEU A 36 -7.58 8.90 -23.12
CA LEU A 36 -6.88 8.27 -22.02
C LEU A 36 -6.05 7.08 -22.54
N ASP A 37 -4.72 7.19 -22.41
CA ASP A 37 -3.77 6.18 -22.87
C ASP A 37 -2.72 5.88 -21.79
N GLY A 38 -2.71 4.64 -21.30
CA GLY A 38 -1.85 4.24 -20.19
C GLY A 38 -2.37 2.98 -19.50
N SER A 39 -1.77 2.64 -18.37
CA SER A 39 -2.08 1.42 -17.64
C SER A 39 -2.26 1.67 -16.15
N PHE A 40 -3.32 1.10 -15.58
CA PHE A 40 -3.47 0.96 -14.14
C PHE A 40 -2.98 -0.42 -13.73
N TYR A 41 -1.91 -0.47 -12.92
CA TYR A 41 -1.36 -1.68 -12.34
C TYR A 41 -1.79 -1.79 -10.89
N ARG A 42 -2.09 -3.00 -10.43
CA ARG A 42 -2.35 -3.27 -9.01
C ARG A 42 -1.91 -4.68 -8.65
N VAL A 43 -1.77 -4.96 -7.35
CA VAL A 43 -1.49 -6.33 -6.87
C VAL A 43 -2.43 -6.78 -5.75
N ALA A 44 -2.77 -8.07 -5.74
CA ALA A 44 -3.54 -8.71 -4.68
C ALA A 44 -2.83 -9.96 -4.13
N PRO A 45 -2.85 -10.18 -2.79
CA PRO A 45 -2.46 -11.46 -2.22
C PRO A 45 -3.45 -12.56 -2.63
N ASP A 46 -2.93 -13.59 -3.28
CA ASP A 46 -3.65 -14.78 -3.71
C ASP A 46 -2.77 -16.01 -3.45
N PRO A 47 -3.11 -16.90 -2.52
CA PRO A 47 -2.24 -18.00 -2.14
C PRO A 47 -2.21 -19.08 -3.24
N GLN A 48 -1.01 -19.44 -3.69
CA GLN A 48 -0.82 -20.50 -4.68
C GLN A 48 -1.17 -21.89 -4.13
N PHE A 49 -0.88 -22.12 -2.84
CA PHE A 49 -1.13 -23.36 -2.12
C PHE A 49 -1.77 -23.08 -0.74
N PRO A 50 -2.46 -24.07 -0.14
CA PRO A 50 -2.92 -24.00 1.24
C PRO A 50 -1.74 -23.77 2.19
N PRO A 51 -1.90 -22.91 3.22
CA PRO A 51 -0.84 -22.62 4.18
C PRO A 51 -0.49 -23.85 5.02
N ILE A 52 0.76 -23.93 5.48
CA ILE A 52 1.27 -25.05 6.30
C ILE A 52 0.48 -25.18 7.62
N ALA A 53 0.19 -24.06 8.27
CA ALA A 53 -0.45 -24.03 9.59
C ALA A 53 -1.98 -24.24 9.58
N GLY A 54 -2.60 -24.42 8.40
CA GLY A 54 -4.05 -24.61 8.27
C GLY A 54 -4.90 -23.35 8.46
N ASP A 55 -4.33 -22.22 8.87
CA ASP A 55 -4.87 -20.87 8.71
C ASP A 55 -3.71 -19.89 8.48
N ASP A 56 -3.99 -18.74 7.87
CA ASP A 56 -2.99 -17.70 7.61
C ASP A 56 -3.68 -16.36 7.37
N ILE A 57 -2.93 -15.26 7.47
CA ILE A 57 -3.46 -13.92 7.23
C ILE A 57 -3.44 -13.58 5.74
N TRP A 58 -4.36 -12.71 5.33
CA TRP A 58 -4.47 -12.24 3.95
C TRP A 58 -3.16 -11.64 3.40
N PHE A 59 -2.36 -10.95 4.23
CA PHE A 59 -1.07 -10.36 3.83
C PHE A 59 0.03 -11.35 3.44
N ASN A 60 -0.16 -12.66 3.62
CA ASN A 60 0.84 -13.69 3.33
C ASN A 60 0.61 -14.44 2.01
N GLY A 61 -0.47 -14.15 1.27
CA GLY A 61 -0.71 -14.75 -0.05
C GLY A 61 0.28 -14.28 -1.12
N ASP A 62 0.52 -15.08 -2.15
CA ASP A 62 1.42 -14.75 -3.27
C ASP A 62 0.90 -13.55 -4.07
N GLY A 63 1.80 -12.76 -4.67
CA GLY A 63 1.43 -11.55 -5.41
C GLY A 63 0.83 -11.86 -6.78
N MET A 64 -0.46 -11.59 -6.97
CA MET A 64 -1.12 -11.61 -8.27
C MET A 64 -1.24 -10.18 -8.81
N VAL A 65 -0.53 -9.89 -9.90
CA VAL A 65 -0.49 -8.56 -10.53
C VAL A 65 -1.54 -8.47 -11.62
N THR A 66 -2.37 -7.43 -11.57
CA THR A 66 -3.38 -7.10 -12.59
C THR A 66 -3.00 -5.79 -13.27
N ARG A 67 -3.06 -5.76 -14.60
CA ARG A 67 -2.94 -4.57 -15.44
C ARG A 67 -4.25 -4.32 -16.16
N PHE A 68 -4.72 -3.08 -16.12
CA PHE A 68 -5.80 -2.56 -16.96
C PHE A 68 -5.20 -1.58 -17.96
N ARG A 69 -5.10 -1.95 -19.24
CA ARG A 69 -4.62 -1.08 -20.31
C ARG A 69 -5.78 -0.27 -20.87
N PHE A 70 -5.69 1.04 -20.77
CA PHE A 70 -6.62 2.00 -21.38
C PHE A 70 -6.02 2.48 -22.71
N ARG A 71 -6.81 2.45 -23.78
CA ARG A 71 -6.44 3.01 -25.08
C ARG A 71 -7.67 3.21 -25.94
N ASN A 72 -7.79 4.36 -26.61
CA ASN A 72 -8.85 4.64 -27.59
C ASN A 72 -10.29 4.39 -27.07
N GLY A 73 -10.54 4.65 -25.77
CA GLY A 73 -11.85 4.42 -25.16
C GLY A 73 -12.15 2.95 -24.84
N GLU A 74 -11.16 2.06 -24.92
CA GLU A 74 -11.27 0.64 -24.56
C GLU A 74 -10.38 0.32 -23.35
N VAL A 75 -10.76 -0.71 -22.59
CA VAL A 75 -9.92 -1.29 -21.53
C VAL A 75 -9.68 -2.77 -21.80
N SER A 76 -8.42 -3.19 -21.68
CA SER A 76 -8.03 -4.62 -21.67
C SER A 76 -7.46 -4.99 -20.29
N LEU A 77 -7.67 -6.23 -19.86
CA LEU A 77 -7.12 -6.79 -18.62
C LEU A 77 -6.04 -7.82 -18.95
N GLN A 78 -4.96 -7.78 -18.16
CA GLN A 78 -3.97 -8.85 -18.08
C GLN A 78 -3.66 -9.13 -16.61
N GLN A 79 -3.51 -10.41 -16.26
CA GLN A 79 -3.22 -10.81 -14.88
C GLN A 79 -2.19 -11.94 -14.85
N ARG A 80 -1.13 -11.77 -14.06
CA ARG A 80 -0.01 -12.72 -13.90
C ARG A 80 0.50 -12.77 -12.47
N TRP A 81 1.03 -13.93 -12.08
CA TRP A 81 1.77 -14.05 -10.84
C TRP A 81 3.09 -13.26 -10.89
N ALA A 82 3.43 -12.57 -9.81
CA ALA A 82 4.82 -12.21 -9.53
C ALA A 82 5.56 -13.49 -9.11
N ARG A 83 6.37 -14.05 -10.01
CA ARG A 83 7.03 -15.36 -9.82
C ARG A 83 8.29 -15.20 -8.97
N THR A 84 8.10 -14.92 -7.68
CA THR A 84 9.15 -14.80 -6.66
C THR A 84 9.91 -16.12 -6.47
N ASP A 85 11.05 -16.10 -5.77
CA ASP A 85 11.77 -17.32 -5.39
C ASP A 85 10.87 -18.27 -4.58
N LYS A 86 10.13 -17.73 -3.60
CA LYS A 86 9.09 -18.46 -2.86
C LYS A 86 8.11 -19.16 -3.80
N PHE A 87 7.50 -18.43 -4.72
CA PHE A 87 6.50 -18.99 -5.65
C PHE A 87 7.09 -20.13 -6.50
N ARG A 88 8.32 -19.98 -6.99
CA ARG A 88 9.00 -20.99 -7.81
C ARG A 88 9.29 -22.26 -7.01
N LEU A 89 9.88 -22.12 -5.83
CA LEU A 89 10.20 -23.24 -4.94
C LEU A 89 8.93 -24.03 -4.54
N GLU A 90 7.86 -23.33 -4.18
CA GLU A 90 6.58 -23.96 -3.83
C GLU A 90 5.90 -24.60 -5.04
N ARG A 91 5.97 -23.96 -6.24
CA ARG A 91 5.46 -24.52 -7.50
C ARG A 91 6.14 -25.86 -7.79
N ASP A 92 7.47 -25.90 -7.68
CA ASP A 92 8.27 -27.09 -7.97
C ASP A 92 8.00 -28.22 -6.95
N ALA A 93 7.79 -27.87 -5.68
CA ALA A 93 7.44 -28.82 -4.63
C ALA A 93 5.95 -29.26 -4.67
N GLY A 94 5.09 -28.53 -5.37
CA GLY A 94 3.65 -28.79 -5.45
C GLY A 94 2.89 -28.54 -4.13
N LYS A 95 3.47 -27.75 -3.20
CA LYS A 95 2.90 -27.44 -1.88
C LYS A 95 3.58 -26.21 -1.28
N ALA A 96 2.96 -25.62 -0.25
CA ALA A 96 3.59 -24.57 0.55
C ALA A 96 4.84 -25.10 1.28
N LEU A 97 5.88 -24.27 1.31
CA LEU A 97 7.17 -24.50 1.98
C LEU A 97 7.49 -23.40 2.98
N PHE A 98 6.98 -22.20 2.76
CA PHE A 98 7.12 -21.07 3.69
C PHE A 98 5.92 -21.04 4.64
N GLY A 99 6.19 -20.71 5.89
CA GLY A 99 5.21 -20.73 6.97
C GLY A 99 4.50 -19.39 7.18
N ALA A 100 4.21 -19.08 8.44
CA ALA A 100 3.44 -17.92 8.84
C ALA A 100 4.11 -16.59 8.45
N TYR A 101 3.27 -15.54 8.37
CA TYR A 101 3.69 -14.18 8.03
C TYR A 101 4.88 -13.72 8.87
N ARG A 102 5.98 -13.35 8.17
CA ARG A 102 7.26 -12.94 8.76
C ARG A 102 7.83 -13.87 9.85
N ASN A 103 7.51 -15.17 9.84
CA ASN A 103 8.03 -16.13 10.82
C ASN A 103 8.88 -17.24 10.16
N PRO A 104 10.20 -17.06 10.01
CA PRO A 104 11.06 -18.09 9.43
C PRO A 104 11.19 -19.36 10.28
N LEU A 105 10.80 -19.33 11.56
CA LEU A 105 10.82 -20.52 12.43
C LEU A 105 9.75 -21.55 12.03
N THR A 106 8.80 -21.15 11.20
CA THR A 106 7.70 -22.00 10.71
C THR A 106 7.90 -22.48 9.27
N ASP A 107 9.02 -22.13 8.65
CA ASP A 107 9.35 -22.56 7.30
C ASP A 107 9.83 -24.02 7.28
N HIS A 108 9.62 -24.69 6.16
CA HIS A 108 10.18 -26.01 5.90
C HIS A 108 11.71 -25.94 5.81
N GLU A 109 12.42 -26.96 6.30
CA GLU A 109 13.89 -26.98 6.35
C GLU A 109 14.55 -26.69 4.99
N SER A 110 13.93 -27.13 3.90
CA SER A 110 14.45 -26.99 2.54
C SER A 110 14.49 -25.56 1.99
N VAL A 111 13.85 -24.60 2.66
CA VAL A 111 13.83 -23.19 2.23
C VAL A 111 14.44 -22.25 3.27
N LYS A 112 15.19 -22.80 4.23
CA LYS A 112 15.91 -21.97 5.21
C LYS A 112 16.91 -21.05 4.52
N GLY A 113 16.82 -19.76 4.84
CA GLY A 113 17.69 -18.72 4.28
C GLY A 113 17.25 -18.21 2.91
N GLU A 114 16.19 -18.78 2.32
CA GLU A 114 15.61 -18.29 1.08
C GLU A 114 14.80 -17.00 1.31
N VAL A 115 14.70 -16.17 0.26
CA VAL A 115 13.89 -14.95 0.29
C VAL A 115 12.41 -15.31 0.40
N ARG A 116 11.73 -14.77 1.43
CA ARG A 116 10.35 -15.12 1.80
C ARG A 116 9.29 -14.28 1.10
N GLY A 117 9.71 -13.25 0.36
CA GLY A 117 8.84 -12.25 -0.23
C GLY A 117 7.80 -12.80 -1.18
N THR A 118 6.59 -12.27 -1.06
CA THR A 118 5.44 -12.62 -1.91
C THR A 118 5.20 -11.60 -3.03
N ALA A 119 5.90 -10.46 -3.02
CA ALA A 119 5.70 -9.34 -3.96
C ALA A 119 4.23 -8.90 -4.10
N ASN A 120 3.48 -8.93 -2.98
CA ASN A 120 2.02 -8.81 -3.00
C ASN A 120 1.46 -7.45 -2.57
N THR A 121 2.33 -6.49 -2.24
CA THR A 121 1.91 -5.26 -1.54
C THR A 121 1.71 -4.09 -2.49
N ASN A 122 2.66 -3.82 -3.38
CA ASN A 122 2.54 -2.76 -4.38
C ASN A 122 3.17 -3.17 -5.71
N VAL A 123 2.77 -2.49 -6.79
CA VAL A 123 3.38 -2.59 -8.12
C VAL A 123 3.55 -1.20 -8.70
N ILE A 124 4.79 -0.80 -9.01
CA ILE A 124 5.11 0.56 -9.47
C ILE A 124 6.04 0.53 -10.68
N LEU A 125 5.81 1.43 -11.63
CA LEU A 125 6.67 1.58 -12.81
C LEU A 125 7.78 2.59 -12.52
N HIS A 126 9.03 2.21 -12.77
CA HIS A 126 10.18 3.10 -12.71
C HIS A 126 11.31 2.59 -13.59
N ALA A 127 12.01 3.49 -14.30
CA ALA A 127 13.11 3.12 -15.20
C ALA A 127 12.76 2.02 -16.23
N GLY A 128 11.52 2.03 -16.74
CA GLY A 128 10.99 1.03 -17.67
C GLY A 128 10.70 -0.35 -17.05
N LYS A 129 10.77 -0.48 -15.73
CA LYS A 129 10.60 -1.73 -14.98
C LYS A 129 9.34 -1.66 -14.12
N LEU A 130 8.50 -2.69 -14.18
CA LEU A 130 7.40 -2.84 -13.22
C LEU A 130 7.94 -3.57 -11.99
N LEU A 131 8.09 -2.86 -10.88
CA LEU A 131 8.59 -3.43 -9.64
C LEU A 131 7.41 -3.90 -8.78
N ALA A 132 7.31 -5.20 -8.54
CA ALA A 132 6.38 -5.79 -7.58
C ALA A 132 7.06 -5.94 -6.21
N LEU A 133 6.43 -5.41 -5.17
CA LEU A 133 7.10 -5.07 -3.91
C LEU A 133 6.49 -5.78 -2.70
N LYS A 134 7.36 -6.14 -1.76
CA LYS A 134 7.03 -6.63 -0.42
C LYS A 134 8.10 -6.18 0.55
N GLU A 135 7.68 -5.59 1.66
CA GLU A 135 8.54 -4.86 2.60
C GLU A 135 9.60 -5.71 3.34
N ASP A 136 9.56 -7.03 3.25
CA ASP A 136 10.51 -7.94 3.90
C ASP A 136 11.55 -8.53 2.95
N SER A 137 11.62 -8.06 1.70
CA SER A 137 12.42 -8.66 0.65
C SER A 137 12.87 -7.62 -0.40
N PRO A 138 13.83 -7.96 -1.27
CA PRO A 138 14.12 -7.19 -2.48
C PRO A 138 12.91 -7.09 -3.43
N PRO A 139 12.86 -6.07 -4.32
CA PRO A 139 11.85 -5.97 -5.37
C PRO A 139 11.88 -7.16 -6.33
N VAL A 140 10.74 -7.42 -6.96
CA VAL A 140 10.64 -8.30 -8.13
C VAL A 140 10.49 -7.45 -9.38
N TRP A 141 11.39 -7.59 -10.34
CA TRP A 141 11.28 -6.88 -11.61
C TRP A 141 10.45 -7.71 -12.60
N MET A 142 9.34 -7.11 -13.03
CA MET A 142 8.46 -7.60 -14.08
C MET A 142 8.49 -6.69 -15.31
N ASP A 143 8.24 -7.27 -16.48
CA ASP A 143 8.01 -6.51 -17.70
C ASP A 143 6.62 -5.83 -17.64
N PRO A 144 6.51 -4.51 -17.88
CA PRO A 144 5.24 -3.80 -17.73
C PRO A 144 4.21 -4.16 -18.79
N GLU A 145 4.63 -4.68 -19.95
CA GLU A 145 3.73 -5.00 -21.05
C GLU A 145 3.17 -6.42 -20.95
N THR A 146 4.02 -7.39 -20.63
CA THR A 146 3.71 -8.82 -20.58
C THR A 146 3.41 -9.34 -19.18
N LEU A 147 3.79 -8.57 -18.15
CA LEU A 147 3.79 -8.98 -16.74
C LEU A 147 4.62 -10.24 -16.48
N GLU A 148 5.58 -10.57 -17.34
CA GLU A 148 6.54 -11.64 -17.08
C GLU A 148 7.55 -11.19 -16.01
N THR A 149 7.83 -12.07 -15.04
CA THR A 149 8.92 -11.83 -14.09
C THR A 149 10.26 -12.00 -14.78
N ILE A 150 11.01 -10.90 -14.88
CA ILE A 150 12.36 -10.83 -15.48
C ILE A 150 13.41 -11.21 -14.43
N ASP A 151 13.29 -10.65 -13.23
CA ASP A 151 14.18 -10.92 -12.09
C ASP A 151 13.35 -11.12 -10.81
N PRO A 152 13.36 -12.32 -10.20
CA PRO A 152 12.63 -12.60 -8.95
C PRO A 152 13.23 -11.91 -7.72
N ARG A 153 14.43 -11.33 -7.83
CA ARG A 153 15.16 -10.70 -6.73
C ARG A 153 16.05 -9.58 -7.26
N TYR A 154 15.41 -8.51 -7.73
CA TYR A 154 16.11 -7.38 -8.32
C TYR A 154 16.86 -6.57 -7.26
N ASP A 155 18.19 -6.49 -7.39
CA ASP A 155 19.10 -5.85 -6.43
C ASP A 155 19.82 -4.61 -7.00
N PHE A 156 19.27 -4.05 -8.09
CA PHE A 156 19.83 -2.89 -8.78
C PHE A 156 21.27 -3.13 -9.27
N GLY A 157 21.54 -4.32 -9.80
CA GLY A 157 22.85 -4.68 -10.33
C GLY A 157 23.90 -4.88 -9.23
N GLY A 158 23.47 -5.45 -8.09
CA GLY A 158 24.29 -5.68 -6.90
C GLY A 158 24.59 -4.43 -6.07
N LYS A 159 23.95 -3.29 -6.36
CA LYS A 159 24.15 -2.03 -5.62
C LYS A 159 23.30 -1.93 -4.37
N MET A 160 22.19 -2.67 -4.28
CA MET A 160 21.37 -2.69 -3.09
C MET A 160 22.06 -3.48 -1.98
N THR A 161 22.37 -2.81 -0.87
CA THR A 161 23.09 -3.39 0.27
C THR A 161 22.18 -3.91 1.38
N SER A 162 20.90 -3.50 1.39
CA SER A 162 19.89 -3.97 2.35
C SER A 162 19.24 -5.29 1.92
N GLU A 163 18.86 -6.10 2.91
CA GLU A 163 18.06 -7.30 2.71
C GLU A 163 16.61 -7.00 2.28
N THR A 164 16.12 -5.78 2.54
CA THR A 164 14.73 -5.38 2.34
C THR A 164 14.60 -4.11 1.50
N PHE A 165 13.44 -3.97 0.85
CA PHE A 165 13.05 -2.78 0.10
C PHE A 165 11.57 -2.46 0.37
N THR A 166 11.25 -1.18 0.53
CA THR A 166 9.90 -0.71 0.87
C THR A 166 8.88 -1.06 -0.22
N ALA A 167 7.64 -1.33 0.18
CA ALA A 167 6.53 -1.41 -0.77
C ALA A 167 5.93 -0.05 -1.12
N HIS A 168 6.44 1.04 -0.53
CA HIS A 168 5.91 2.38 -0.67
C HIS A 168 6.92 3.39 -1.22
N PRO A 169 7.70 3.07 -2.27
CA PRO A 169 8.61 4.04 -2.84
C PRO A 169 7.84 5.25 -3.37
N LYS A 170 8.48 6.42 -3.34
CA LYS A 170 7.90 7.69 -3.77
C LYS A 170 8.69 8.20 -4.97
N ILE A 171 8.01 8.60 -6.04
CA ILE A 171 8.67 9.21 -7.20
C ILE A 171 8.57 10.72 -7.07
N ASP A 172 9.70 11.40 -7.11
CA ASP A 172 9.72 12.86 -7.20
C ASP A 172 9.42 13.27 -8.65
N PRO A 173 8.24 13.88 -8.92
CA PRO A 173 7.84 14.22 -10.28
C PRO A 173 8.71 15.30 -10.93
N ARG A 174 9.56 16.02 -10.16
CA ARG A 174 10.47 17.04 -10.70
C ARG A 174 11.75 16.45 -11.26
N THR A 175 12.24 15.39 -10.63
CA THR A 175 13.56 14.79 -10.93
C THR A 175 13.43 13.43 -11.60
N GLY A 176 12.29 12.75 -11.44
CA GLY A 176 12.09 11.36 -11.83
C GLY A 176 12.80 10.35 -10.89
N GLU A 177 13.41 10.84 -9.82
CA GLU A 177 14.05 9.98 -8.83
C GLU A 177 13.01 9.18 -8.05
N MET A 178 13.30 7.90 -7.83
CA MET A 178 12.60 7.09 -6.85
C MET A 178 13.33 7.19 -5.50
N LEU A 179 12.58 7.60 -4.49
CA LEU A 179 12.97 7.60 -3.09
C LEU A 179 12.43 6.31 -2.46
N ALA A 180 13.29 5.57 -1.78
CA ALA A 180 12.93 4.29 -1.17
C ALA A 180 13.70 4.07 0.13
N PHE A 181 13.27 3.10 0.93
CA PHE A 181 14.01 2.68 2.11
C PHE A 181 13.93 1.16 2.27
N GLY A 182 14.78 0.60 3.12
CA GLY A 182 14.66 -0.75 3.66
C GLY A 182 14.70 -0.69 5.18
N TYR A 183 13.83 -1.41 5.87
CA TYR A 183 13.84 -1.55 7.33
C TYR A 183 14.07 -3.01 7.72
N ALA A 184 14.55 -3.25 8.94
CA ALA A 184 15.12 -4.56 9.28
C ALA A 184 16.21 -4.92 8.26
N ALA A 185 16.99 -3.90 7.85
CA ALA A 185 17.80 -3.93 6.64
C ALA A 185 19.00 -4.88 6.73
N LYS A 186 19.36 -5.31 7.96
CA LYS A 186 20.38 -6.34 8.25
C LYS A 186 19.78 -7.64 8.80
N GLY A 187 18.49 -7.84 8.59
CA GLY A 187 17.77 -9.02 9.03
C GLY A 187 16.59 -8.71 9.94
N LEU A 188 15.76 -9.74 10.13
CA LEU A 188 14.50 -9.65 10.86
C LEU A 188 14.70 -9.12 12.30
N CYS A 189 13.81 -8.20 12.70
CA CYS A 189 13.79 -7.55 14.01
C CYS A 189 14.98 -6.62 14.33
N THR A 190 15.89 -6.32 13.39
CA THR A 190 16.89 -5.27 13.60
C THR A 190 16.29 -3.87 13.43
N ARG A 191 16.93 -2.87 14.05
CA ARG A 191 16.54 -1.45 13.95
C ARG A 191 17.20 -0.75 12.77
N ASP A 192 18.01 -1.46 11.99
CA ASP A 192 18.72 -0.88 10.86
C ASP A 192 17.72 -0.46 9.77
N MET A 193 17.86 0.79 9.37
CA MET A 193 17.23 1.39 8.20
C MET A 193 18.31 1.73 7.17
N VAL A 194 17.91 1.68 5.90
CA VAL A 194 18.65 2.32 4.81
C VAL A 194 17.70 3.18 4.00
N PHE A 195 18.13 4.36 3.59
CA PHE A 195 17.43 5.22 2.64
C PHE A 195 18.18 5.26 1.31
N TYR A 196 17.45 5.12 0.21
CA TYR A 196 17.95 5.11 -1.15
C TYR A 196 17.35 6.26 -1.98
N VAL A 197 18.19 6.85 -2.83
CA VAL A 197 17.75 7.62 -4.01
C VAL A 197 18.16 6.83 -5.24
N ILE A 198 17.21 6.62 -6.15
CA ILE A 198 17.39 5.86 -7.39
C ILE A 198 17.07 6.79 -8.56
N SER A 199 17.99 6.94 -9.51
CA SER A 199 17.82 7.83 -10.67
C SER A 199 16.70 7.36 -11.61
N PRO A 200 16.19 8.22 -12.52
CA PRO A 200 15.22 7.82 -13.54
C PRO A 200 15.64 6.63 -14.41
N GLU A 201 16.94 6.38 -14.53
CA GLU A 201 17.54 5.26 -15.27
C GLU A 201 17.60 3.96 -14.44
N GLY A 202 17.27 4.02 -13.14
CA GLY A 202 17.21 2.86 -12.25
C GLY A 202 18.51 2.60 -11.49
N GLU A 203 19.40 3.59 -11.37
CA GLU A 203 20.67 3.47 -10.66
C GLU A 203 20.57 4.03 -9.24
N ILE A 204 21.04 3.29 -8.23
CA ILE A 204 21.18 3.82 -6.87
C ILE A 204 22.27 4.91 -6.87
N THR A 205 21.88 6.15 -6.60
CA THR A 205 22.75 7.34 -6.57
C THR A 205 23.09 7.79 -5.15
N LYS A 206 22.29 7.37 -4.17
CA LYS A 206 22.52 7.68 -2.75
C LYS A 206 22.07 6.52 -1.86
N GLU A 207 22.84 6.29 -0.80
CA GLU A 207 22.57 5.33 0.27
C GLU A 207 22.88 5.98 1.62
N VAL A 208 21.96 5.92 2.58
CA VAL A 208 22.15 6.43 3.95
C VAL A 208 21.65 5.41 4.96
N TRP A 209 22.56 4.85 5.77
CA TRP A 209 22.23 3.92 6.85
C TRP A 209 22.02 4.64 8.17
N PHE A 210 20.99 4.27 8.92
CA PHE A 210 20.68 4.80 10.25
C PHE A 210 19.90 3.80 11.09
N GLU A 211 19.68 4.09 12.37
CA GLU A 211 18.82 3.29 13.24
C GLU A 211 17.53 4.04 13.61
N ILE A 212 16.42 3.30 13.69
CA ILE A 212 15.16 3.79 14.28
C ILE A 212 15.13 3.59 15.81
N PRO A 213 14.31 4.35 16.55
CA PRO A 213 14.25 4.30 18.01
C PRO A 213 13.95 2.91 18.57
N TYR A 214 13.06 2.16 17.92
CA TYR A 214 12.72 0.78 18.23
C TYR A 214 12.31 0.03 16.96
N TYR A 215 12.43 -1.30 16.96
CA TYR A 215 11.97 -2.10 15.82
C TYR A 215 10.44 -2.10 15.77
N CYS A 216 9.90 -1.67 14.64
CA CYS A 216 8.49 -1.71 14.33
C CYS A 216 8.27 -1.96 12.84
N MET A 217 7.01 -2.10 12.44
CA MET A 217 6.62 -2.05 11.05
C MET A 217 6.82 -0.63 10.51
N MET A 218 7.90 -0.43 9.75
CA MET A 218 8.10 0.77 8.93
C MET A 218 7.47 0.52 7.57
N HIS A 219 6.15 0.71 7.45
CA HIS A 219 5.42 0.37 6.22
C HIS A 219 5.56 1.44 5.13
N ASP A 220 5.39 2.70 5.52
CA ASP A 220 5.33 3.84 4.59
C ASP A 220 6.22 4.98 5.09
N PHE A 221 6.40 6.02 4.28
CA PHE A 221 7.18 7.22 4.58
C PHE A 221 6.74 8.38 3.67
N GLY A 222 7.19 9.58 3.98
CA GLY A 222 6.95 10.78 3.17
C GLY A 222 8.25 11.39 2.67
N PHE A 223 8.12 12.28 1.69
CA PHE A 223 9.20 13.17 1.29
C PHE A 223 8.65 14.56 1.05
N THR A 224 9.52 15.56 1.10
CA THR A 224 9.23 16.93 0.73
C THR A 224 10.25 17.39 -0.31
N GLU A 225 10.26 18.66 -0.69
CA GLU A 225 11.32 19.21 -1.52
C GLU A 225 12.71 18.98 -0.90
N ASP A 226 12.83 19.24 0.41
CA ASP A 226 14.10 19.27 1.13
C ASP A 226 14.35 18.09 2.09
N TYR A 227 13.31 17.32 2.44
CA TYR A 227 13.38 16.32 3.51
C TYR A 227 12.78 14.97 3.11
N VAL A 228 13.17 13.93 3.85
CA VAL A 228 12.56 12.61 3.87
C VAL A 228 12.08 12.35 5.29
N VAL A 229 10.87 11.82 5.43
CA VAL A 229 10.12 11.82 6.69
C VAL A 229 9.67 10.39 7.01
N PHE A 230 10.06 9.89 8.19
CA PHE A 230 9.79 8.52 8.64
C PHE A 230 9.01 8.53 9.94
N HIS A 231 7.76 8.04 9.94
CA HIS A 231 6.97 7.86 11.16
C HIS A 231 7.23 6.47 11.76
N VAL A 232 7.61 6.45 13.04
CA VAL A 232 7.86 5.26 13.83
C VAL A 232 6.64 5.08 14.74
N VAL A 233 5.80 4.12 14.40
CA VAL A 233 4.52 3.81 15.05
C VAL A 233 4.64 2.48 15.79
N PRO A 234 4.06 2.31 16.99
CA PRO A 234 4.39 1.18 17.87
C PRO A 234 3.68 -0.13 17.50
N ILE A 235 3.74 -0.51 16.23
CA ILE A 235 3.45 -1.86 15.73
C ILE A 235 4.76 -2.64 15.76
N VAL A 236 5.10 -3.17 16.93
CA VAL A 236 6.39 -3.77 17.25
C VAL A 236 6.41 -5.27 16.96
N GLY A 237 7.59 -5.81 16.68
CA GLY A 237 7.80 -7.25 16.61
C GLY A 237 9.03 -7.68 17.42
N SER A 238 9.23 -8.97 17.61
CA SER A 238 10.42 -9.48 18.28
C SER A 238 10.60 -10.98 17.99
N TRP A 239 11.82 -11.49 18.18
CA TRP A 239 12.08 -12.93 18.06
C TRP A 239 11.32 -13.73 19.13
N GLU A 240 11.20 -13.19 20.34
CA GLU A 240 10.46 -13.82 21.45
C GLU A 240 8.98 -14.03 21.09
N ARG A 241 8.36 -13.10 20.34
CA ARG A 241 7.00 -13.28 19.84
C ARG A 241 6.91 -14.46 18.87
N LEU A 242 7.87 -14.57 17.96
CA LEU A 242 7.91 -15.64 16.97
C LEU A 242 8.14 -17.01 17.62
N GLU A 243 9.04 -17.07 18.60
CA GLU A 243 9.33 -18.27 19.41
C GLU A 243 8.11 -18.70 20.24
N ALA A 244 7.34 -17.74 20.73
CA ALA A 244 6.08 -17.99 21.43
C ALA A 244 4.90 -18.36 20.50
N GLY A 245 5.11 -18.40 19.17
CA GLY A 245 4.07 -18.70 18.19
C GLY A 245 3.00 -17.60 18.05
N LEU A 246 3.32 -16.37 18.47
CA LEU A 246 2.44 -15.21 18.33
C LEU A 246 2.57 -14.56 16.95
N PRO A 247 1.60 -13.72 16.52
CA PRO A 247 1.78 -12.88 15.34
C PRO A 247 3.05 -12.03 15.45
N HIS A 248 3.80 -11.95 14.35
CA HIS A 248 5.07 -11.22 14.25
C HIS A 248 4.96 -9.81 14.86
N PHE A 249 3.92 -9.08 14.47
CA PHE A 249 3.65 -7.75 15.00
C PHE A 249 2.57 -7.76 16.10
N GLY A 250 2.65 -6.76 16.98
CA GLY A 250 1.59 -6.36 17.91
C GLY A 250 1.67 -4.86 18.22
N PHE A 251 0.58 -4.28 18.69
CA PHE A 251 0.52 -2.85 19.05
C PHE A 251 0.91 -2.62 20.52
N ASP A 252 1.95 -1.81 20.75
CA ASP A 252 2.45 -1.46 22.08
C ASP A 252 1.97 -0.06 22.49
N ARG A 253 0.98 0.00 23.38
CA ARG A 253 0.39 1.26 23.85
C ARG A 253 1.34 2.10 24.68
N GLY A 254 2.37 1.49 25.26
CA GLY A 254 3.33 2.13 26.16
C GLY A 254 4.44 2.89 25.44
N LYS A 255 4.54 2.77 24.10
CA LYS A 255 5.56 3.43 23.30
C LYS A 255 5.05 4.71 22.63
N PRO A 256 5.83 5.81 22.65
CA PRO A 256 5.50 7.00 21.89
C PRO A 256 5.62 6.74 20.39
N VAL A 257 5.01 7.63 19.61
CA VAL A 257 5.28 7.76 18.18
C VAL A 257 6.47 8.70 17.99
N HIS A 258 7.32 8.40 17.00
CA HIS A 258 8.38 9.31 16.57
C HIS A 258 8.23 9.71 15.11
N LEU A 259 8.74 10.88 14.75
CA LEU A 259 8.86 11.35 13.37
C LEU A 259 10.32 11.73 13.12
N GLY A 260 11.01 10.93 12.31
CA GLY A 260 12.38 11.18 11.89
C GLY A 260 12.39 12.01 10.61
N VAL A 261 13.06 13.16 10.63
CA VAL A 261 13.20 14.05 9.48
C VAL A 261 14.66 14.09 9.06
N LEU A 262 14.94 13.51 7.89
CA LEU A 262 16.25 13.45 7.24
C LEU A 262 16.33 14.53 6.15
N PRO A 263 17.27 15.47 6.17
CA PRO A 263 17.53 16.31 5.01
C PRO A 263 17.86 15.44 3.78
N ARG A 264 17.19 15.67 2.65
CA ARG A 264 17.28 14.83 1.45
C ARG A 264 18.72 14.70 0.94
N ASN A 265 19.53 15.74 1.12
CA ASN A 265 20.96 15.77 0.77
C ASN A 265 21.91 15.53 1.97
N GLY A 266 21.38 15.31 3.17
CA GLY A 266 22.14 15.06 4.39
C GLY A 266 22.57 13.61 4.58
N THR A 267 23.08 13.34 5.77
CA THR A 267 23.58 12.05 6.26
C THR A 267 22.78 11.60 7.48
N ALA A 268 23.10 10.42 8.03
CA ALA A 268 22.45 9.90 9.22
C ALA A 268 22.57 10.83 10.45
N ASP A 269 23.69 11.54 10.57
CA ASP A 269 23.95 12.48 11.67
C ASP A 269 23.04 13.72 11.61
N ASP A 270 22.43 14.00 10.45
CA ASP A 270 21.54 15.12 10.23
C ASP A 270 20.07 14.79 10.54
N ILE A 271 19.76 13.53 10.89
CA ILE A 271 18.40 13.11 11.22
C ILE A 271 17.99 13.74 12.54
N ARG A 272 16.82 14.40 12.52
CA ARG A 272 16.18 14.88 13.72
C ARG A 272 14.93 14.08 14.05
N TRP A 273 14.79 13.68 15.30
CA TRP A 273 13.64 12.94 15.81
C TRP A 273 12.73 13.86 16.61
N PHE A 274 11.45 13.80 16.27
CA PHE A 274 10.35 14.40 17.02
C PHE A 274 9.49 13.29 17.62
N SER A 275 8.68 13.60 18.62
CA SER A 275 7.89 12.64 19.39
C SER A 275 6.47 13.13 19.63
N ALA A 276 5.56 12.18 19.83
CA ALA A 276 4.20 12.42 20.29
C ALA A 276 3.69 11.26 21.15
N PRO A 277 2.61 11.46 21.92
CA PRO A 277 1.90 10.36 22.56
C PRO A 277 1.49 9.27 21.55
N THR A 278 1.31 8.06 22.06
CA THR A 278 0.90 6.88 21.29
C THR A 278 -0.33 7.18 20.42
N CYS A 279 -0.20 6.91 19.12
CA CYS A 279 -1.29 6.83 18.17
C CYS A 279 -0.96 5.77 17.13
N PHE A 280 -1.85 5.58 16.15
CA PHE A 280 -1.60 4.69 15.01
C PHE A 280 -1.70 5.49 13.72
N ALA A 281 -0.73 5.31 12.83
CA ALA A 281 -0.77 5.74 11.44
C ALA A 281 -0.03 4.69 10.59
N SER A 282 -0.51 4.44 9.36
CA SER A 282 0.12 3.49 8.44
C SER A 282 0.51 4.18 7.15
N HIS A 283 -0.46 4.48 6.29
CA HIS A 283 -0.19 5.10 4.99
C HIS A 283 0.00 6.61 5.08
N VAL A 284 0.71 7.15 4.10
CA VAL A 284 0.98 8.58 3.95
C VAL A 284 0.24 9.12 2.75
N MET A 285 -0.57 10.16 2.95
CA MET A 285 -1.21 10.85 1.84
C MET A 285 -0.17 11.63 1.04
N ASN A 286 0.57 12.51 1.71
CA ASN A 286 1.64 13.30 1.14
C ASN A 286 2.45 13.97 2.27
N ALA A 287 3.58 14.57 1.91
CA ALA A 287 4.29 15.50 2.78
C ALA A 287 4.82 16.69 1.99
N HIS A 288 5.01 17.82 2.66
CA HIS A 288 5.62 19.01 2.08
C HIS A 288 6.32 19.84 3.15
N ASN A 289 7.14 20.81 2.73
CA ASN A 289 7.77 21.75 3.65
C ASN A 289 7.58 23.20 3.22
N GLU A 290 7.49 24.08 4.23
CA GLU A 290 7.51 25.54 4.09
C GLU A 290 8.77 26.05 4.82
N GLY A 291 9.88 26.15 4.09
CA GLY A 291 11.20 26.36 4.70
C GLY A 291 11.54 25.18 5.61
N THR A 292 11.73 25.42 6.90
CA THR A 292 12.11 24.38 7.88
C THR A 292 10.93 23.67 8.53
N LYS A 293 9.70 24.13 8.27
CA LYS A 293 8.48 23.47 8.74
C LYS A 293 8.11 22.33 7.79
N VAL A 294 7.97 21.14 8.34
CA VAL A 294 7.59 19.93 7.62
C VAL A 294 6.16 19.57 8.02
N HIS A 295 5.33 19.33 7.01
CA HIS A 295 3.95 18.88 7.13
C HIS A 295 3.83 17.47 6.56
N PHE A 296 3.24 16.56 7.34
CA PHE A 296 3.16 15.14 7.05
C PHE A 296 1.71 14.67 7.26
N ASP A 297 1.03 14.34 6.17
CA ASP A 297 -0.42 14.08 6.17
C ASP A 297 -0.70 12.58 6.18
N VAL A 298 -1.33 12.10 7.25
CA VAL A 298 -1.63 10.68 7.48
C VAL A 298 -3.05 10.46 7.99
N PRO A 299 -3.74 9.37 7.60
CA PRO A 299 -4.85 8.84 8.39
C PRO A 299 -4.33 8.42 9.77
N MET A 300 -4.79 9.10 10.81
CA MET A 300 -4.37 8.85 12.19
C MET A 300 -5.54 8.33 13.03
N ALA A 301 -5.34 7.22 13.71
CA ALA A 301 -6.25 6.63 14.68
C ALA A 301 -5.69 6.76 16.11
N ALA A 302 -6.57 6.78 17.11
CA ALA A 302 -6.17 6.86 18.51
C ALA A 302 -5.58 5.54 19.04
N GLY A 303 -5.89 4.42 18.38
CA GLY A 303 -5.36 3.10 18.72
C GLY A 303 -5.20 2.20 17.49
N ASN A 304 -4.84 0.94 17.75
CA ASN A 304 -4.54 -0.04 16.72
C ASN A 304 -5.63 -0.18 15.65
N MET A 305 -5.25 -0.21 14.37
CA MET A 305 -6.15 -0.45 13.24
C MET A 305 -6.11 -1.88 12.71
N PHE A 306 -5.14 -2.69 13.13
CA PHE A 306 -4.91 -4.04 12.62
C PHE A 306 -5.31 -5.09 13.67
N PRO A 307 -6.56 -5.58 13.68
CA PRO A 307 -7.01 -6.57 14.67
C PRO A 307 -6.24 -7.90 14.61
N PHE A 308 -5.61 -8.21 13.48
CA PHE A 308 -4.76 -9.40 13.30
C PHE A 308 -3.33 -9.22 13.83
N PHE A 309 -2.92 -8.00 14.16
CA PHE A 309 -1.71 -7.70 14.94
C PHE A 309 -2.17 -7.20 16.31
N PRO A 310 -2.43 -8.11 17.26
CA PRO A 310 -3.11 -7.77 18.50
C PRO A 310 -2.26 -6.87 19.40
N ASP A 311 -2.91 -6.33 20.43
CA ASP A 311 -2.23 -5.62 21.51
C ASP A 311 -1.16 -6.49 22.19
N THR A 312 -0.01 -5.91 22.53
CA THR A 312 1.11 -6.67 23.12
C THR A 312 0.82 -7.17 24.54
N GLU A 313 -0.12 -6.55 25.26
CA GLU A 313 -0.54 -6.95 26.61
C GLU A 313 -1.84 -7.78 26.59
N GLY A 314 -2.35 -8.12 25.40
CA GLY A 314 -3.55 -8.93 25.24
C GLY A 314 -4.87 -8.19 25.47
N LEU A 315 -4.84 -6.85 25.47
CA LEU A 315 -6.07 -6.05 25.52
C LEU A 315 -6.94 -6.26 24.27
N PRO A 316 -8.28 -6.20 24.40
CA PRO A 316 -9.18 -6.39 23.27
C PRO A 316 -9.04 -5.26 22.24
N PHE A 317 -9.33 -5.58 20.99
CA PHE A 317 -9.43 -4.58 19.92
C PHE A 317 -10.58 -3.60 20.19
N GLU A 318 -10.33 -2.30 19.98
CA GLU A 318 -11.28 -1.22 20.23
C GLU A 318 -11.66 -0.53 18.91
N PRO A 319 -12.76 -0.94 18.23
CA PRO A 319 -13.11 -0.42 16.90
C PRO A 319 -13.27 1.10 16.84
N HIS A 320 -13.74 1.72 17.92
CA HIS A 320 -13.88 3.19 18.00
C HIS A 320 -12.52 3.91 17.95
N ASN A 321 -11.48 3.32 18.57
CA ASN A 321 -10.14 3.89 18.59
C ASN A 321 -9.39 3.64 17.27
N ALA A 322 -9.82 2.67 16.46
CA ALA A 322 -9.30 2.36 15.14
C ALA A 322 -9.79 3.31 14.02
N ALA A 323 -10.67 4.26 14.34
CA ALA A 323 -11.26 5.18 13.36
C ALA A 323 -10.26 6.25 12.91
N ALA A 324 -9.46 5.93 11.90
CA ALA A 324 -8.44 6.83 11.33
C ALA A 324 -9.06 8.01 10.60
N ARG A 325 -8.53 9.21 10.85
CA ARG A 325 -8.94 10.45 10.19
C ARG A 325 -7.73 11.20 9.67
N MET A 326 -7.88 11.83 8.51
CA MET A 326 -6.81 12.60 7.90
C MET A 326 -6.31 13.69 8.85
N THR A 327 -5.04 13.61 9.23
CA THR A 327 -4.40 14.45 10.24
C THR A 327 -3.04 14.90 9.73
N ARG A 328 -2.77 16.20 9.84
CA ARG A 328 -1.46 16.79 9.54
C ARG A 328 -0.59 16.80 10.77
N TRP A 329 0.55 16.16 10.69
CA TRP A 329 1.64 16.26 11.65
C TRP A 329 2.59 17.36 11.19
N THR A 330 2.92 18.29 12.08
CA THR A 330 3.79 19.43 11.78
C THR A 330 4.93 19.50 12.78
N VAL A 331 6.14 19.66 12.26
CA VAL A 331 7.38 19.86 13.02
C VAL A 331 8.21 20.96 12.38
N ASP A 332 9.08 21.64 13.14
CA ASP A 332 10.00 22.64 12.59
C ASP A 332 11.45 22.22 12.89
N MET A 333 12.24 22.05 11.82
CA MET A 333 13.65 21.64 11.91
C MET A 333 14.54 22.67 12.62
N ARG A 334 14.06 23.89 12.88
CA ARG A 334 14.78 24.92 13.66
C ARG A 334 14.35 25.04 15.11
N ASP A 335 13.20 24.48 15.49
CA ASP A 335 12.73 24.59 16.88
C ASP A 335 13.68 23.83 17.82
N ASN A 336 13.70 24.16 19.11
CA ASN A 336 14.50 23.39 20.09
C ASN A 336 13.70 22.25 20.73
N GLY A 337 12.36 22.27 20.63
CA GLY A 337 11.49 21.21 21.15
C GLY A 337 11.35 20.07 20.15
N ASP A 338 10.92 18.91 20.62
CA ASP A 338 10.74 17.70 19.82
C ASP A 338 9.27 17.30 19.68
N ASP A 339 8.31 18.14 20.07
CA ASP A 339 6.88 17.83 19.97
C ASP A 339 6.37 17.85 18.51
N ILE A 340 5.53 16.89 18.15
CA ILE A 340 4.79 16.87 16.88
C ILE A 340 3.42 17.55 17.08
N ALA A 341 3.18 18.64 16.36
CA ALA A 341 1.86 19.28 16.34
C ALA A 341 0.91 18.52 15.41
N MET A 342 -0.23 18.03 15.92
CA MET A 342 -1.18 17.21 15.15
C MET A 342 -2.51 17.94 14.95
N THR A 343 -2.91 18.16 13.69
CA THR A 343 -4.16 18.86 13.34
C THR A 343 -5.03 18.00 12.43
N LYS A 344 -6.23 17.64 12.90
CA LYS A 344 -7.21 16.91 12.09
C LYS A 344 -7.71 17.81 10.95
N ILE A 345 -7.67 17.31 9.72
CA ILE A 345 -8.11 18.03 8.51
C ILE A 345 -9.58 17.75 8.19
N ALA A 346 -9.99 16.48 8.23
CA ALA A 346 -11.33 16.06 7.84
C ALA A 346 -11.87 14.98 8.78
N ASP A 347 -13.20 14.87 8.83
CA ASP A 347 -13.89 13.93 9.72
C ASP A 347 -14.18 12.54 9.11
N LEU A 348 -13.84 12.36 7.83
CA LEU A 348 -13.98 11.06 7.16
C LEU A 348 -13.10 10.01 7.83
N VAL A 349 -13.73 8.92 8.28
CA VAL A 349 -13.03 7.74 8.77
C VAL A 349 -12.57 6.93 7.56
N GLY A 350 -11.27 6.84 7.33
CA GLY A 350 -10.75 6.32 6.06
C GLY A 350 -9.28 5.96 6.08
N GLU A 351 -8.85 5.35 4.99
CA GLU A 351 -7.49 4.86 4.73
C GLU A 351 -7.27 4.72 3.21
N PHE A 352 -6.10 4.20 2.80
CA PHE A 352 -5.65 4.17 1.41
C PHE A 352 -5.67 5.58 0.78
N PRO A 353 -4.98 6.55 1.40
CA PRO A 353 -4.95 7.91 0.91
C PRO A 353 -4.14 8.01 -0.38
N ARG A 354 -4.57 8.90 -1.27
CA ARG A 354 -3.96 9.18 -2.57
C ARG A 354 -3.98 10.66 -2.85
N VAL A 355 -3.03 11.11 -3.67
CA VAL A 355 -2.99 12.46 -4.22
C VAL A 355 -2.85 12.40 -5.74
N ASP A 356 -2.89 13.56 -6.36
CA ASP A 356 -2.31 13.73 -7.69
C ASP A 356 -0.79 13.60 -7.58
N ASP A 357 -0.22 12.48 -8.02
CA ASP A 357 1.20 12.17 -7.86
C ASP A 357 2.13 13.19 -8.56
N ARG A 358 1.60 14.02 -9.48
CA ARG A 358 2.35 15.17 -10.03
C ARG A 358 2.71 16.19 -8.95
N PHE A 359 2.02 16.20 -7.82
CA PHE A 359 2.21 17.09 -6.68
C PHE A 359 2.83 16.40 -5.46
N ALA A 360 3.23 15.13 -5.58
CA ALA A 360 3.92 14.42 -4.51
C ALA A 360 5.16 15.19 -4.02
N GLY A 361 5.37 15.24 -2.70
CA GLY A 361 6.45 15.96 -2.06
C GLY A 361 6.28 17.48 -2.00
N ARG A 362 5.16 18.00 -2.49
CA ARG A 362 4.81 19.43 -2.49
C ARG A 362 3.42 19.63 -1.89
N LYS A 363 3.10 20.86 -1.53
CA LYS A 363 1.77 21.18 -1.00
C LYS A 363 0.72 20.81 -2.04
N ASN A 364 -0.20 19.94 -1.64
CA ASN A 364 -1.39 19.54 -2.41
C ASN A 364 -2.64 20.08 -1.73
N ARG A 365 -3.63 20.48 -2.52
CA ARG A 365 -4.96 20.84 -2.04
C ARG A 365 -5.91 19.65 -2.05
N TRP A 366 -5.75 18.70 -2.96
CA TRP A 366 -6.70 17.60 -3.12
C TRP A 366 -6.11 16.27 -2.65
N GLY A 367 -6.90 15.54 -1.88
CA GLY A 367 -6.61 14.16 -1.50
C GLY A 367 -7.83 13.28 -1.70
N TRP A 368 -7.61 12.00 -2.01
CA TRP A 368 -8.65 10.98 -2.13
C TRP A 368 -8.34 9.83 -1.19
N GLN A 369 -9.37 9.13 -0.71
CA GLN A 369 -9.18 7.95 0.13
C GLN A 369 -10.40 7.03 0.06
N LEU A 370 -10.22 5.81 0.55
CA LEU A 370 -11.35 4.96 0.91
C LEU A 370 -11.91 5.38 2.26
N VAL A 371 -13.23 5.31 2.39
CA VAL A 371 -13.97 5.72 3.58
C VAL A 371 -14.79 4.56 4.10
N GLN A 372 -14.78 4.41 5.43
CA GLN A 372 -15.62 3.53 6.21
C GLN A 372 -16.82 4.33 6.73
N ASP A 373 -17.83 4.51 5.88
CA ASP A 373 -19.03 5.26 6.27
C ASP A 373 -19.99 4.35 7.04
N LEU A 374 -19.89 4.39 8.38
CA LEU A 374 -20.71 3.61 9.30
C LEU A 374 -22.19 4.06 9.34
N SER A 375 -22.54 5.19 8.70
CA SER A 375 -23.94 5.62 8.60
C SER A 375 -24.71 4.91 7.48
N LYS A 376 -24.01 4.24 6.56
CA LYS A 376 -24.62 3.54 5.42
C LYS A 376 -24.97 2.11 5.77
N PRO A 377 -26.08 1.57 5.20
CA PRO A 377 -26.42 0.18 5.40
C PRO A 377 -25.40 -0.76 4.76
N VAL A 378 -25.15 -1.88 5.40
CA VAL A 378 -24.36 -3.00 4.87
C VAL A 378 -25.23 -4.25 4.91
N ASP A 379 -25.60 -4.78 3.74
CA ASP A 379 -26.47 -5.94 3.59
C ASP A 379 -25.67 -7.15 3.10
N LEU A 380 -24.71 -7.56 3.92
CA LEU A 380 -23.77 -8.64 3.60
C LEU A 380 -23.66 -9.59 4.78
N PRO A 381 -24.60 -10.54 4.94
CA PRO A 381 -24.52 -11.53 6.00
C PRO A 381 -23.21 -12.33 5.86
N GLY A 382 -22.29 -12.14 6.80
CA GLY A 382 -20.96 -12.76 6.81
C GLY A 382 -19.89 -12.09 5.93
N GLY A 383 -20.22 -11.00 5.24
CA GLY A 383 -19.26 -10.20 4.47
C GLY A 383 -18.35 -9.39 5.40
N ARG A 384 -17.05 -9.42 5.13
CA ARG A 384 -16.04 -8.66 5.88
C ARG A 384 -15.06 -8.01 4.91
N SER A 385 -14.42 -6.93 5.32
CA SER A 385 -13.19 -6.45 4.70
C SER A 385 -11.97 -7.12 5.35
N ALA A 386 -10.78 -6.90 4.78
CA ALA A 386 -9.54 -7.42 5.34
C ALA A 386 -9.22 -6.85 6.75
N SER A 387 -9.66 -5.62 7.05
CA SER A 387 -9.49 -4.97 8.35
C SER A 387 -10.67 -5.16 9.30
N GLY A 388 -11.74 -5.86 8.87
CA GLY A 388 -12.98 -6.00 9.62
C GLY A 388 -13.96 -4.83 9.48
N MET A 389 -13.55 -3.69 8.90
CA MET A 389 -14.42 -2.54 8.62
C MET A 389 -14.52 -2.24 7.12
N MET A 390 -15.74 -2.12 6.60
CA MET A 390 -16.02 -2.06 5.17
C MET A 390 -15.61 -0.73 4.53
N MET A 391 -14.74 -0.77 3.53
CA MET A 391 -14.43 0.38 2.67
C MET A 391 -15.57 0.54 1.66
N ASN A 392 -16.66 1.20 2.07
CA ASN A 392 -17.92 1.28 1.32
C ASN A 392 -18.11 2.59 0.54
N THR A 393 -17.19 3.54 0.70
CA THR A 393 -17.32 4.89 0.14
C THR A 393 -15.98 5.35 -0.42
N LEU A 394 -16.00 6.03 -1.56
CA LEU A 394 -14.87 6.80 -2.08
C LEU A 394 -15.01 8.24 -1.59
N GLY A 395 -13.95 8.83 -1.06
CA GLY A 395 -13.95 10.21 -0.57
C GLY A 395 -12.86 11.05 -1.21
N ARG A 396 -13.19 12.32 -1.48
CA ARG A 396 -12.26 13.41 -1.79
C ARG A 396 -12.27 14.39 -0.62
N ILE A 397 -11.10 14.93 -0.28
CA ILE A 397 -10.88 15.92 0.76
C ILE A 397 -10.21 17.15 0.14
N ASP A 398 -10.75 18.33 0.43
CA ASP A 398 -10.01 19.60 0.34
C ASP A 398 -9.08 19.70 1.56
N MET A 399 -7.78 19.56 1.35
CA MET A 399 -6.75 19.55 2.39
C MET A 399 -6.51 20.92 3.03
N GLU A 400 -7.11 21.99 2.49
CA GLU A 400 -7.06 23.33 3.09
C GLU A 400 -8.30 23.64 3.91
N THR A 401 -9.48 23.22 3.44
CA THR A 401 -10.77 23.60 4.07
C THR A 401 -11.42 22.48 4.88
N GLY A 402 -11.03 21.22 4.65
CA GLY A 402 -11.68 20.04 5.20
C GLY A 402 -13.00 19.67 4.50
N GLU A 403 -13.39 20.37 3.44
CA GLU A 403 -14.57 20.04 2.64
C GLU A 403 -14.42 18.64 2.02
N THR A 404 -15.52 17.89 1.92
CA THR A 404 -15.51 16.54 1.39
C THR A 404 -16.57 16.32 0.33
N ASP A 405 -16.25 15.47 -0.64
CA ASP A 405 -17.17 14.95 -1.65
C ASP A 405 -17.06 13.42 -1.64
N THR A 406 -18.18 12.71 -1.65
CA THR A 406 -18.19 11.25 -1.39
C THR A 406 -19.16 10.51 -2.29
N TYR A 407 -18.81 9.25 -2.58
CA TYR A 407 -19.66 8.31 -3.31
C TYR A 407 -19.77 6.99 -2.56
N TRP A 408 -20.98 6.65 -2.12
CA TRP A 408 -21.29 5.36 -1.50
C TRP A 408 -21.60 4.31 -2.57
N VAL A 409 -20.89 3.18 -2.55
CA VAL A 409 -20.97 2.15 -3.59
C VAL A 409 -22.22 1.24 -3.47
N GLY A 410 -23.02 1.42 -2.42
CA GLY A 410 -24.21 0.62 -2.15
C GLY A 410 -24.00 -0.42 -1.04
N PRO A 411 -25.07 -1.13 -0.65
CA PRO A 411 -25.09 -1.93 0.59
C PRO A 411 -24.38 -3.27 0.48
N THR A 412 -24.12 -3.74 -0.75
CA THR A 412 -23.58 -5.08 -1.03
C THR A 412 -22.21 -5.06 -1.70
N SER A 413 -21.55 -3.90 -1.70
CA SER A 413 -20.29 -3.67 -2.38
C SER A 413 -19.25 -3.03 -1.46
N SER A 414 -17.98 -3.14 -1.86
CA SER A 414 -16.86 -2.39 -1.28
C SER A 414 -15.92 -1.92 -2.38
N LEU A 415 -14.98 -1.05 -2.03
CA LEU A 415 -14.00 -0.48 -2.95
C LEU A 415 -12.58 -0.92 -2.57
N GLN A 416 -11.72 -1.11 -3.57
CA GLN A 416 -10.28 -1.24 -3.40
C GLN A 416 -9.59 0.12 -3.56
N GLU A 417 -8.29 0.20 -3.28
CA GLU A 417 -7.52 1.45 -3.36
C GLU A 417 -7.76 2.17 -4.71
N PRO A 418 -8.13 3.46 -4.68
CA PRO A 418 -8.28 4.23 -5.89
C PRO A 418 -6.91 4.68 -6.42
N ALA A 419 -6.77 4.99 -7.70
CA ALA A 419 -5.59 5.68 -8.24
C ALA A 419 -5.99 6.92 -9.03
N PHE A 420 -5.26 8.02 -8.84
CA PHE A 420 -5.49 9.24 -9.61
C PHE A 420 -4.89 9.08 -11.01
N VAL A 421 -5.61 9.59 -12.00
CA VAL A 421 -5.25 9.56 -13.41
C VAL A 421 -5.39 10.98 -13.97
N PRO A 422 -4.29 11.69 -14.26
CA PRO A 422 -4.39 13.05 -14.76
C PRO A 422 -5.12 13.08 -16.10
N ARG A 423 -5.94 14.11 -16.32
CA ARG A 423 -6.51 14.34 -17.65
C ARG A 423 -5.37 14.60 -18.64
N PRO A 424 -5.35 13.95 -19.81
CA PRO A 424 -4.30 14.17 -20.81
C PRO A 424 -4.11 15.66 -21.12
N GLY A 425 -2.88 16.15 -20.97
CA GLY A 425 -2.50 17.55 -21.21
C GLY A 425 -2.85 18.54 -20.09
N SER A 426 -3.52 18.09 -19.02
CA SER A 426 -3.80 18.95 -17.87
C SER A 426 -2.54 19.22 -17.05
N THR A 427 -2.48 20.40 -16.44
CA THR A 427 -1.47 20.79 -15.44
C THR A 427 -2.13 21.21 -14.11
N GLU A 428 -3.45 21.23 -14.06
CA GLU A 428 -4.22 21.59 -12.88
C GLU A 428 -4.26 20.40 -11.92
N GLU A 429 -4.01 20.66 -10.63
CA GLU A 429 -4.07 19.64 -9.58
C GLU A 429 -5.47 19.03 -9.51
N GLY A 430 -5.56 17.70 -9.55
CA GLY A 430 -6.83 17.00 -9.41
C GLY A 430 -7.74 17.02 -10.64
N ASP A 431 -7.39 17.76 -11.71
CA ASP A 431 -8.12 17.66 -12.98
C ASP A 431 -7.77 16.34 -13.68
N GLY A 432 -8.68 15.38 -13.55
CA GLY A 432 -8.47 14.03 -14.01
C GLY A 432 -9.57 13.11 -13.52
N TYR A 433 -9.17 11.87 -13.28
CA TYR A 433 -10.07 10.77 -12.98
C TYR A 433 -9.56 9.96 -11.79
N MET A 434 -10.48 9.28 -11.10
CA MET A 434 -10.13 8.21 -10.18
C MET A 434 -10.50 6.87 -10.80
N VAL A 435 -9.55 5.96 -10.92
CA VAL A 435 -9.80 4.56 -11.27
C VAL A 435 -9.87 3.72 -10.01
N VAL A 436 -10.92 2.92 -9.86
CA VAL A 436 -11.20 2.16 -8.63
C VAL A 436 -11.81 0.80 -8.96
N ILE A 437 -11.46 -0.25 -8.22
CA ILE A 437 -12.14 -1.55 -8.34
C ILE A 437 -13.30 -1.60 -7.35
N GLU A 438 -14.50 -1.89 -7.84
CA GLU A 438 -15.65 -2.29 -7.03
C GLU A 438 -15.63 -3.81 -6.82
N ASN A 439 -15.65 -4.22 -5.56
CA ASN A 439 -15.95 -5.57 -5.14
C ASN A 439 -17.47 -5.71 -4.99
N ARG A 440 -18.11 -6.49 -5.86
CA ARG A 440 -19.53 -6.84 -5.75
C ARG A 440 -19.66 -8.08 -4.90
N LEU A 441 -19.81 -7.87 -3.59
CA LEU A 441 -19.61 -8.92 -2.59
C LEU A 441 -20.74 -9.96 -2.64
N ALA A 442 -21.99 -9.53 -2.86
CA ALA A 442 -23.13 -10.44 -2.98
C ALA A 442 -23.09 -11.26 -4.29
N GLU A 443 -22.64 -10.65 -5.38
CA GLU A 443 -22.56 -11.30 -6.70
C GLU A 443 -21.26 -12.08 -6.92
N MET A 444 -20.32 -12.04 -5.97
CA MET A 444 -19.01 -12.66 -6.11
C MET A 444 -18.30 -12.25 -7.41
N ALA A 445 -18.33 -10.95 -7.72
CA ALA A 445 -17.83 -10.36 -8.95
C ALA A 445 -17.08 -9.05 -8.69
N SER A 446 -16.49 -8.48 -9.74
CA SER A 446 -15.81 -7.19 -9.67
C SER A 446 -16.13 -6.31 -10.88
N ARG A 447 -16.00 -5.00 -10.71
CA ARG A 447 -16.06 -4.00 -11.79
C ARG A 447 -14.90 -3.03 -11.66
N LEU A 448 -14.51 -2.41 -12.76
CA LEU A 448 -13.60 -1.28 -12.77
C LEU A 448 -14.42 -0.01 -12.98
N LEU A 449 -14.32 0.92 -12.05
CA LEU A 449 -15.03 2.19 -12.05
C LEU A 449 -14.06 3.32 -12.41
N LEU A 450 -14.54 4.27 -13.21
CA LEU A 450 -13.83 5.51 -13.51
C LEU A 450 -14.72 6.69 -13.08
N PHE A 451 -14.19 7.59 -12.25
CA PHE A 451 -14.89 8.78 -11.77
C PHE A 451 -14.23 10.05 -12.34
N ASP A 452 -15.00 11.14 -12.48
CA ASP A 452 -14.41 12.49 -12.51
C ASP A 452 -13.88 12.78 -11.10
N ALA A 453 -12.57 13.02 -10.98
CA ALA A 453 -11.90 13.10 -9.69
C ALA A 453 -12.45 14.24 -8.79
N MET A 454 -13.07 15.26 -9.38
CA MET A 454 -13.60 16.42 -8.67
C MET A 454 -15.11 16.36 -8.43
N LYS A 455 -15.79 15.29 -8.88
CA LYS A 455 -17.27 15.15 -8.82
C LYS A 455 -17.68 13.72 -8.45
N LEU A 456 -17.15 13.21 -7.34
CA LEU A 456 -17.41 11.84 -6.89
C LEU A 456 -18.89 11.58 -6.63
N ALA A 457 -19.61 12.51 -6.00
CA ALA A 457 -21.04 12.34 -5.71
C ALA A 457 -21.93 12.14 -6.95
N GLN A 458 -21.45 12.48 -8.16
CA GLN A 458 -22.17 12.22 -9.41
C GLN A 458 -22.09 10.75 -9.85
N GLY A 459 -21.23 9.96 -9.22
CA GLY A 459 -20.99 8.57 -9.57
C GLY A 459 -19.96 8.39 -10.68
N PRO A 460 -19.70 7.13 -11.08
CA PRO A 460 -18.71 6.83 -12.10
C PRO A 460 -19.17 7.35 -13.47
N ILE A 461 -18.24 7.92 -14.22
CA ILE A 461 -18.44 8.30 -15.62
C ILE A 461 -18.35 7.10 -16.57
N ALA A 462 -17.76 5.99 -16.10
CA ALA A 462 -17.74 4.71 -16.80
C ALA A 462 -17.69 3.55 -15.79
N THR A 463 -18.45 2.50 -16.07
CA THR A 463 -18.41 1.23 -15.34
C THR A 463 -18.02 0.11 -16.30
N VAL A 464 -16.88 -0.52 -16.07
CA VAL A 464 -16.35 -1.61 -16.92
C VAL A 464 -16.55 -2.94 -16.22
N GLY A 465 -17.15 -3.90 -16.92
CA GLY A 465 -17.40 -5.25 -16.40
C GLY A 465 -16.14 -6.13 -16.44
N LEU A 466 -15.88 -6.86 -15.36
CA LEU A 466 -14.78 -7.83 -15.28
C LEU A 466 -15.32 -9.26 -15.39
N PRO A 467 -14.63 -10.18 -16.08
CA PRO A 467 -15.13 -11.53 -16.35
C PRO A 467 -15.01 -12.48 -15.15
N PHE A 468 -14.33 -12.07 -14.08
CA PHE A 468 -14.20 -12.82 -12.84
C PHE A 468 -13.99 -11.87 -11.66
N ARG A 469 -14.17 -12.40 -10.45
CA ARG A 469 -13.87 -11.70 -9.19
C ARG A 469 -12.37 -11.44 -9.08
N ILE A 470 -12.02 -10.17 -8.94
CA ILE A 470 -10.70 -9.75 -8.47
C ILE A 470 -10.69 -9.85 -6.95
N ARG A 471 -9.71 -10.54 -6.38
CA ARG A 471 -9.54 -10.60 -4.92
C ARG A 471 -9.30 -9.20 -4.36
N GLN A 472 -9.65 -9.00 -3.09
CA GLN A 472 -9.19 -7.83 -2.36
C GLN A 472 -7.67 -7.78 -2.46
N GLY A 473 -7.14 -6.68 -2.98
CA GLY A 473 -5.70 -6.46 -2.98
C GLY A 473 -5.31 -5.20 -2.21
N LEU A 474 -4.06 -4.79 -2.44
CA LEU A 474 -3.38 -3.72 -1.74
C LEU A 474 -3.22 -2.54 -2.70
N HIS A 475 -2.00 -2.18 -3.04
CA HIS A 475 -1.73 -0.94 -3.77
C HIS A 475 -1.76 -1.09 -5.28
N GLY A 476 -1.96 0.03 -5.96
CA GLY A 476 -1.86 0.14 -7.41
C GLY A 476 -1.53 1.55 -7.89
N ASN A 477 -0.97 1.65 -9.10
CA ASN A 477 -0.46 2.89 -9.66
C ASN A 477 -0.87 3.03 -11.13
N TRP A 478 -1.12 4.27 -11.53
CA TRP A 478 -1.30 4.63 -12.94
C TRP A 478 0.05 4.98 -13.56
N ALA A 479 0.27 4.52 -14.79
CA ALA A 479 1.35 4.99 -15.65
C ALA A 479 0.78 5.39 -17.02
N ALA A 480 1.11 6.60 -17.48
CA ALA A 480 0.79 7.02 -18.83
C ALA A 480 1.54 6.16 -19.87
N ALA A 481 1.01 6.07 -21.08
CA ALA A 481 1.77 5.55 -22.20
C ALA A 481 2.87 6.54 -22.62
N ASP A 482 4.03 6.02 -23.04
CA ASP A 482 5.11 6.80 -23.63
C ASP A 482 4.73 7.41 -25.00
#